data_AF-A0A6L7X6U2-F1
#
_entry.id   AF-A0A6L7X6U2-F1
#
_cell.length_a   1.000
_cell.length_b   1.000
_cell.length_c   1.000
_cell.angle_alpha   90.00
_cell.angle_beta   90.00
_cell.angle_gamma   90.00
#
_symmetry.space_group_name_H-M   'P 1'
#
loop_
_entity.id
_entity.type
_entity.pdbx_description
1 polymer ?
#
loop_
_entity_poly.entity_id
_entity_poly.type
_entity_poly.pdbx_seq_one_letter_code
_entity_poly.pdbx_strand_id
1 'polypeptide(L)'
;MDLIWDGIREAARLWWAGDGEIIEITLRTLAISAAATAIALLIGIPTGAVLALRRFWGRGLIVAAVNTGMGMPPVVIGLLVALILWRTGQLGALYLIYT
;
A
#
# COMPACT_ATOMS: atom_id res chain seq x y z
N MET A 1 6.60 -23.42 22.95
CA MET A 1 7.54 -23.24 21.83
C MET A 1 7.18 -24.13 20.65
N ASP A 2 6.55 -25.28 20.91
CA ASP A 2 6.09 -26.21 19.88
C ASP A 2 5.07 -25.59 18.91
N LEU A 3 4.12 -24.78 19.43
CA LEU A 3 3.12 -24.10 18.59
C LEU A 3 3.72 -23.24 17.46
N ILE A 4 4.79 -22.49 17.76
CA ILE A 4 5.46 -21.64 16.76
C ILE A 4 6.17 -22.52 15.73
N TRP A 5 6.81 -23.59 16.19
CA TRP A 5 7.56 -24.50 15.35
C TRP A 5 6.67 -25.32 14.42
N ASP A 6 5.51 -25.76 14.93
CA ASP A 6 4.50 -26.46 14.15
C ASP A 6 3.85 -25.52 13.11
N GLY A 7 3.59 -24.26 13.47
CA GLY A 7 3.13 -23.24 12.52
C GLY A 7 4.12 -23.00 11.38
N ILE A 8 5.42 -22.93 11.67
CA ILE A 8 6.46 -22.76 10.64
C ILE A 8 6.53 -23.98 9.71
N ARG A 9 6.47 -25.20 10.28
CA ARG A 9 6.46 -26.44 9.49
C ARG A 9 5.24 -26.53 8.58
N GLU A 10 4.06 -26.13 9.08
CA GLU A 10 2.84 -26.16 8.28
C GLU A 10 2.87 -25.11 7.17
N ALA A 11 3.34 -23.89 7.46
CA ALA A 11 3.53 -22.86 6.44
C ALA A 11 4.49 -23.33 5.32
N ALA A 12 5.61 -23.93 5.71
CA ALA A 12 6.56 -24.56 4.77
C ALA A 12 5.88 -25.65 3.93
N ARG A 13 5.12 -26.55 4.58
CA ARG A 13 4.40 -27.63 3.90
C ARG A 13 3.38 -27.09 2.90
N LEU A 14 2.57 -26.10 3.27
CA LEU A 14 1.58 -25.50 2.38
C LEU A 14 2.24 -24.81 1.18
N TRP A 15 3.37 -24.14 1.41
CA TRP A 15 4.15 -23.52 0.33
C TRP A 15 4.73 -24.56 -0.64
N TRP A 16 5.38 -25.61 -0.13
CA TRP A 16 5.97 -26.67 -0.96
C TRP A 16 4.94 -27.58 -1.64
N ALA A 17 3.77 -27.78 -1.00
CA ALA A 17 2.65 -28.49 -1.59
C ALA A 17 2.02 -27.72 -2.76
N GLY A 18 2.36 -26.45 -2.94
CA GLY A 18 1.80 -25.60 -3.99
C GLY A 18 0.31 -25.36 -3.75
N ASP A 19 -0.06 -25.06 -2.50
CA ASP A 19 -1.44 -24.77 -2.16
C ASP A 19 -2.00 -23.65 -3.04
N GLY A 20 -3.12 -23.92 -3.71
CA GLY A 20 -3.71 -23.02 -4.70
C GLY A 20 -4.15 -21.69 -4.11
N GLU A 21 -4.61 -21.68 -2.85
CA GLU A 21 -5.04 -20.47 -2.14
C GLU A 21 -3.83 -19.57 -1.84
N ILE A 22 -2.72 -20.17 -1.37
CA ILE A 22 -1.48 -19.42 -1.10
C ILE A 22 -0.92 -18.80 -2.38
N ILE A 23 -0.90 -19.56 -3.48
CA ILE A 23 -0.42 -19.05 -4.76
C ILE A 23 -1.33 -17.92 -5.26
N GLU A 24 -2.65 -18.06 -5.18
CA GLU A 24 -3.59 -17.02 -5.57
C GLU A 24 -3.37 -15.74 -4.75
N ILE A 25 -3.31 -15.84 -3.42
CA ILE A 25 -3.08 -14.70 -2.54
C ILE A 25 -1.75 -14.04 -2.88
N THR A 26 -0.68 -14.82 -3.05
CA THR A 26 0.66 -14.31 -3.37
C THR A 26 0.66 -13.54 -4.69
N LEU A 27 0.08 -14.12 -5.75
CA LEU A 27 0.01 -13.47 -7.07
C LEU A 27 -0.87 -12.22 -7.03
N ARG A 28 -1.99 -12.26 -6.30
CA ARG A 28 -2.88 -11.09 -6.14
C ARG A 28 -2.19 -9.97 -5.37
N THR A 29 -1.51 -10.27 -4.27
CA THR A 29 -0.70 -9.29 -3.53
C THR A 29 0.38 -8.71 -4.42
N LEU A 30 1.10 -9.55 -5.17
CA LEU A 30 2.16 -9.08 -6.08
C LEU A 30 1.60 -8.16 -7.17
N ALA A 31 0.47 -8.52 -7.78
CA ALA A 31 -0.19 -7.70 -8.80
C ALA A 31 -0.61 -6.33 -8.24
N ILE A 32 -1.22 -6.30 -7.05
CA ILE A 32 -1.63 -5.05 -6.39
C ILE A 32 -0.42 -4.20 -6.03
N SER A 33 0.61 -4.78 -5.41
CA SER A 33 1.83 -4.05 -5.05
C SER A 33 2.59 -3.53 -6.26
N ALA A 34 2.69 -4.31 -7.33
CA ALA A 34 3.31 -3.91 -8.58
C ALA A 34 2.54 -2.75 -9.24
N ALA A 35 1.20 -2.85 -9.32
CA ALA A 35 0.36 -1.78 -9.87
C ALA A 35 0.48 -0.49 -9.04
N ALA A 36 0.41 -0.59 -7.71
CA ALA A 36 0.58 0.55 -6.81
C ALA A 36 1.96 1.19 -6.96
N THR A 37 3.02 0.39 -7.07
CA THR A 37 4.40 0.86 -7.27
C THR A 37 4.55 1.54 -8.63
N ALA A 38 3.97 0.97 -9.70
CA ALA A 38 4.01 1.56 -11.03
C ALA A 38 3.33 2.93 -11.05
N ILE A 39 2.14 3.06 -10.45
CA ILE A 39 1.43 4.34 -10.31
C ILE A 39 2.27 5.33 -9.49
N ALA A 40 2.88 4.87 -8.39
CA ALA A 40 3.75 5.71 -7.57
C ALA A 40 4.99 6.20 -8.33
N LEU A 41 5.60 5.37 -9.19
CA LEU A 41 6.73 5.79 -10.03
C LEU A 41 6.29 6.81 -11.08
N LEU A 42 5.18 6.54 -11.78
CA LEU A 42 4.65 7.40 -12.83
C LEU A 42 4.31 8.81 -12.33
N ILE A 43 3.81 8.93 -11.10
CA ILE A 43 3.44 10.23 -10.51
C ILE A 43 4.59 10.81 -9.69
N GLY A 44 5.26 9.98 -8.89
CA GLY A 44 6.30 10.37 -7.94
C GLY A 44 7.59 10.81 -8.61
N ILE A 45 8.03 10.15 -9.70
CA ILE A 45 9.27 10.56 -10.39
C ILE A 45 9.12 11.95 -11.01
N PRO A 46 8.09 12.25 -11.83
CA PRO A 46 7.95 13.58 -12.42
C PRO A 46 7.77 14.68 -11.38
N THR A 47 6.91 14.45 -10.38
CA THR A 47 6.67 15.44 -9.32
C THR A 47 7.90 15.67 -8.45
N GLY A 48 8.61 14.60 -8.09
CA GLY A 48 9.88 14.65 -7.36
C GLY A 48 10.98 15.35 -8.16
N ALA A 49 11.09 15.09 -9.46
CA ALA A 49 12.05 15.76 -10.35
C ALA A 49 11.78 17.26 -10.44
N VAL A 50 10.53 17.67 -10.62
CA VAL A 50 10.14 19.09 -10.61
C VAL A 50 10.48 19.75 -9.27
N LEU A 51 10.19 19.09 -8.15
CA LEU A 51 10.47 19.59 -6.81
C LEU A 51 11.98 19.69 -6.52
N ALA A 52 12.80 18.81 -7.12
CA ALA A 52 14.25 18.83 -6.99
C ALA A 52 14.89 19.93 -7.86
N LEU A 53 14.44 20.08 -9.10
CA LEU A 53 15.06 20.94 -10.12
C LEU A 53 14.58 22.40 -10.08
N ARG A 54 13.30 22.64 -9.72
CA ARG A 54 12.72 23.99 -9.70
C ARG A 54 12.72 24.56 -8.28
N ARG A 55 13.12 25.83 -8.14
CA ARG A 55 12.99 26.61 -6.91
C ARG A 55 11.81 27.56 -7.04
N PHE A 56 10.79 27.38 -6.21
CA PHE A 56 9.60 28.24 -6.13
C PHE A 56 9.20 28.45 -4.66
N TRP A 57 8.44 29.51 -4.39
CA TRP A 57 8.16 29.99 -3.04
C TRP A 57 7.50 28.94 -2.11
N GLY A 58 6.59 28.11 -2.63
CA GLY A 58 5.90 27.06 -1.86
C GLY A 58 6.63 25.72 -1.71
N ARG A 59 7.85 25.58 -2.24
CA ARG A 59 8.60 24.31 -2.27
C ARG A 59 8.79 23.68 -0.89
N GLY A 60 9.11 24.49 0.12
CA GLY A 60 9.37 24.01 1.48
C GLY A 60 8.15 23.33 2.11
N LEU A 61 6.95 23.89 1.92
CA LEU A 61 5.71 23.30 2.41
C LEU A 61 5.42 21.94 1.77
N ILE A 62 5.64 21.83 0.45
CA ILE A 62 5.42 20.56 -0.27
C ILE A 62 6.42 19.49 0.19
N VAL A 63 7.70 19.84 0.31
CA VAL A 63 8.72 18.91 0.83
C VAL A 63 8.39 18.47 2.26
N ALA A 64 7.95 19.39 3.12
CA ALA A 64 7.53 19.08 4.49
C ALA A 64 6.31 18.15 4.53
N ALA A 65 5.33 18.36 3.65
CA ALA A 65 4.15 17.49 3.54
C ALA A 65 4.54 16.07 3.08
N VAL A 66 5.41 15.95 2.07
CA VAL A 66 5.93 14.66 1.58
C VAL A 66 6.69 13.92 2.69
N ASN A 67 7.60 14.62 3.38
CA ASN A 67 8.36 14.03 4.50
C ASN A 67 7.46 13.64 5.68
N THR A 68 6.46 14.45 6.01
CA THR A 68 5.46 14.11 7.03
C THR A 68 4.70 12.84 6.65
N GLY A 69 4.31 12.72 5.38
CA GLY A 69 3.63 11.52 4.85
C GLY A 69 4.45 10.25 5.05
N MET A 70 5.78 10.30 4.87
CA MET A 70 6.67 9.15 5.10
C MET A 70 6.72 8.70 6.58
N GLY A 71 6.41 9.61 7.52
CA GLY A 71 6.39 9.32 8.96
C GLY A 71 5.01 8.98 9.53
N MET A 72 3.94 9.01 8.72
CA MET A 72 2.59 8.72 9.22
C MET A 72 2.45 7.25 9.63
N PRO A 73 1.79 6.94 10.77
CA PRO A 73 1.55 5.56 11.16
C PRO A 73 0.69 4.85 10.09
N PRO A 74 1.05 3.63 9.67
CA PRO A 74 0.32 2.91 8.63
C PRO A 74 -1.15 2.67 8.99
N VAL A 75 -1.44 2.48 10.28
CA VAL A 75 -2.81 2.33 10.79
C VAL A 75 -3.65 3.59 10.57
N VAL A 76 -3.07 4.78 10.73
CA VAL A 76 -3.77 6.06 10.53
C VAL A 76 -4.12 6.24 9.06
N ILE A 77 -3.17 5.96 8.16
CA ILE A 77 -3.42 6.00 6.71
C ILE A 77 -4.49 4.98 6.30
N GLY A 78 -4.39 3.76 6.81
CA GLY A 78 -5.38 2.71 6.56
C GLY A 78 -6.79 3.13 6.98
N LEU A 79 -6.94 3.72 8.18
CA LEU A 79 -8.23 4.22 8.66
C LEU A 79 -8.76 5.37 7.80
N LEU A 80 -7.91 6.35 7.45
CA LEU A 80 -8.31 7.46 6.57
C LEU A 80 -8.84 6.96 5.23
N VAL A 81 -8.11 6.04 4.58
CA VAL A 81 -8.53 5.43 3.31
C VAL A 81 -9.83 4.67 3.48
N ALA A 82 -9.97 3.88 4.55
CA ALA A 82 -11.20 3.14 4.85
C ALA A 82 -12.40 4.08 5.03
N LEU A 83 -12.26 5.17 5.78
CA LEU A 83 -13.33 6.15 6.01
C LEU A 83 -13.78 6.84 4.71
N ILE A 84 -12.84 7.13 3.81
CA ILE A 84 -13.14 7.76 2.51
C ILE A 84 -13.91 6.80 1.60
N LEU A 85 -13.52 5.52 1.59
CA LEU A 85 -14.12 4.48 0.74
C LEU A 85 -15.38 3.84 1.35
N TRP A 86 -15.67 4.12 2.62
CA TRP A 86 -16.86 3.60 3.29
C TRP A 86 -18.13 4.13 2.62
N ARG A 87 -19.27 3.44 2.81
CA ARG A 87 -20.55 3.74 2.13
C ARG A 87 -21.03 5.18 2.33
N THR A 88 -20.74 5.77 3.49
CA THR A 88 -21.06 7.16 3.83
C THR A 88 -19.89 8.13 3.59
N GLY A 89 -18.73 7.62 3.16
CA GLY A 89 -17.54 8.38 2.83
C GLY A 89 -17.64 9.05 1.46
N GLN A 90 -16.68 9.94 1.17
CA GLN A 90 -16.66 10.74 -0.06
C GLN A 90 -16.60 9.89 -1.33
N LEU A 91 -15.95 8.73 -1.27
CA LEU A 91 -15.83 7.77 -2.37
C LEU A 91 -16.72 6.53 -2.16
N GLY A 92 -17.67 6.59 -1.22
CA GLY A 92 -18.55 5.47 -0.88
C GLY A 92 -19.44 4.99 -2.04
N ALA A 93 -19.74 5.88 -2.99
CA ALA A 93 -20.49 5.54 -4.19
C ALA A 93 -19.76 4.56 -5.13
N LEU A 94 -18.43 4.39 -4.97
CA LEU A 94 -17.64 3.43 -5.76
C LEU A 94 -17.73 1.99 -5.24
N TYR A 95 -18.25 1.77 -4.03
CA TYR A 95 -18.42 0.45 -3.40
C TYR A 95 -17.17 -0.46 -3.38
N LEU A 96 -15.96 0.12 -3.46
CA LEU A 96 -14.69 -0.61 -3.62
C LEU A 96 -14.34 -1.54 -2.44
N ILE A 97 -14.76 -1.24 -1.21
CA ILE A 97 -14.51 -2.11 -0.05
C ILE A 97 -15.43 -3.36 -0.05
N TYR A 98 -16.52 -3.32 -0.80
CA TYR A 98 -17.56 -4.35 -0.80
C TYR A 98 -17.51 -5.27 -2.04
N THR A 99 -16.43 -5.16 -2.82
CA THR A 99 -16.18 -5.92 -4.05
C THR A 99 -15.02 -6.88 -3.83
#